data_AF-A0A2R6C8F6-F1
#
_entry.id   AF-A0A2R6C8F6-F1
#
_cell.length_a   1.000
_cell.length_b   1.000
_cell.length_c   1.000
_cell.angle_alpha   90.00
_cell.angle_beta   90.00
_cell.angle_gamma   90.00
#
_symmetry.space_group_name_H-M   'P 1'
#
loop_
_entity.id
_entity.type
_entity.pdbx_description
1 polymer ?
#
loop_
_entity_poly.entity_id
_entity_poly.type
_entity_poly.pdbx_seq_one_letter_code
_entity_poly.pdbx_strand_id
1 'polypeptide(L)'
;MLTAVYQELVEFNGSSISQVIPVLASNYTVLDNSRTFVFTIRQNVTFSNGDPLTPAAVWFSFVREVYDGQAVGISNYEELTLNLSEVSATGYDFPWGIRAAIQAATEGAGIVVSGPLKV
;
A
#
# COMPACT_ATOMS: atom_id res chain seq x y z
N MET A 1 5.05 -0.79 -22.09
CA MET A 1 6.28 -0.37 -21.38
C MET A 1 5.84 0.41 -20.14
N LEU A 2 5.77 -0.24 -18.98
CA LEU A 2 5.26 0.35 -17.74
C LEU A 2 6.28 1.29 -17.07
N THR A 3 7.57 1.00 -17.28
CA THR A 3 8.73 1.68 -16.67
C THR A 3 8.97 3.11 -17.13
N ALA A 4 8.31 3.56 -18.21
CA ALA A 4 8.40 4.94 -18.66
C ALA A 4 7.62 5.92 -17.76
N VAL A 5 6.66 5.41 -16.98
CA VAL A 5 5.75 6.22 -16.16
C VAL A 5 5.82 5.79 -14.69
N TYR A 6 5.94 4.49 -14.43
CA TYR A 6 6.03 3.93 -13.09
C TYR A 6 7.44 3.39 -12.83
N GLN A 7 7.93 3.58 -11.61
CA GLN A 7 9.20 3.02 -11.16
C GLN A 7 8.99 2.16 -9.91
N GLU A 8 9.79 1.12 -9.78
CA GLU A 8 9.74 0.17 -8.67
C GLU A 8 10.58 0.66 -7.48
N LEU A 9 10.40 0.05 -6.30
CA LEU A 9 11.30 0.29 -5.16
C LEU A 9 12.70 -0.28 -5.42
N VAL A 10 12.74 -1.48 -5.99
CA VAL A 10 13.92 -2.23 -6.41
C VAL A 10 13.61 -2.90 -7.74
N GLU A 11 14.62 -3.11 -8.58
CA GLU A 11 14.48 -3.78 -9.88
C GLU A 11 15.52 -4.89 -10.03
N PHE A 12 15.33 -5.82 -10.96
CA PHE A 12 16.36 -6.83 -11.24
C PHE A 12 17.64 -6.19 -11.76
N ASN A 13 18.78 -6.73 -11.34
CA ASN A 13 20.04 -6.40 -11.98
C ASN A 13 19.99 -6.90 -13.43
N GLY A 14 20.17 -6.02 -14.41
CA GLY A 14 20.09 -6.39 -15.85
C GLY A 14 21.05 -7.52 -16.27
N SER A 15 22.09 -7.77 -15.47
CA SER A 15 23.05 -8.87 -15.68
C SER A 15 22.75 -10.12 -14.86
N SER A 16 21.79 -10.08 -13.92
CA SER A 16 21.45 -11.21 -13.05
C SER A 16 20.02 -11.13 -12.51
N ILE A 17 19.23 -12.17 -12.79
CA ILE A 17 17.85 -12.32 -12.26
C ILE A 17 17.80 -12.73 -10.78
N SER A 18 18.93 -13.10 -10.18
CA SER A 18 18.99 -13.49 -8.76
C SER A 18 19.31 -12.33 -7.83
N GLN A 19 19.55 -11.14 -8.38
CA GLN A 19 19.90 -9.94 -7.63
C GLN A 19 18.93 -8.82 -8.00
N VAL A 20 18.50 -8.08 -6.99
CA VAL A 20 17.76 -6.82 -7.17
C VAL A 20 18.62 -5.65 -6.71
N ILE A 21 18.42 -4.50 -7.34
CA ILE A 21 19.16 -3.26 -7.09
C ILE A 21 18.19 -2.13 -6.70
N PRO A 22 18.62 -1.16 -5.86
CA PRO A 22 17.75 -0.07 -5.42
C PRO A 22 17.38 0.92 -6.53
N VAL A 23 16.08 1.24 -6.66
CA VAL A 23 15.54 2.25 -7.59
C VAL A 23 14.92 3.41 -6.80
N LEU A 24 13.63 3.38 -6.46
CA LEU A 24 13.01 4.40 -5.62
C LEU A 24 13.34 4.23 -4.13
N ALA A 25 13.73 3.03 -3.71
CA ALA A 25 14.40 2.82 -2.43
C ALA A 25 15.90 3.17 -2.55
N SER A 26 16.47 3.78 -1.52
CA SER A 26 17.93 3.98 -1.40
C SER A 26 18.61 2.74 -0.83
N ASN A 27 17.91 1.97 -0.01
CA ASN A 27 18.36 0.74 0.62
C ASN A 27 17.14 -0.12 0.98
N TYR A 28 17.35 -1.42 1.14
CA TYR A 28 16.38 -2.32 1.75
C TYR A 28 17.05 -3.32 2.68
N THR A 29 16.31 -3.78 3.69
CA THR A 29 16.72 -4.83 4.63
C THR A 29 15.67 -5.93 4.65
N VAL A 30 16.11 -7.19 4.68
CA VAL A 30 15.25 -8.37 4.77
C VAL A 30 15.43 -8.99 6.15
N LEU A 31 14.33 -9.16 6.87
CA LEU A 31 14.28 -9.68 8.24
C LEU A 31 13.36 -10.91 8.31
N ASP A 32 13.40 -11.60 9.46
CA ASP A 32 12.45 -12.66 9.83
C ASP A 32 12.34 -13.80 8.80
N ASN A 33 13.47 -14.24 8.24
CA ASN A 33 13.51 -15.27 7.19
C ASN A 33 12.65 -14.88 5.97
N SER A 34 12.82 -13.65 5.48
CA SER A 34 12.12 -13.11 4.31
C SER A 34 10.62 -12.88 4.51
N ARG A 35 10.20 -12.64 5.77
CA ARG A 35 8.81 -12.26 6.08
C ARG A 35 8.64 -10.76 6.21
N THR A 36 9.72 -10.03 6.45
CA THR A 36 9.68 -8.58 6.66
C THR A 36 10.69 -7.90 5.74
N PHE A 37 10.21 -6.99 4.90
CA PHE A 37 11.03 -6.19 4.00
C PHE A 37 10.92 -4.72 4.38
N VAL A 38 12.04 -4.09 4.71
CA VAL A 38 12.11 -2.69 5.10
C VAL A 38 12.80 -1.91 3.99
N PHE A 39 12.11 -0.92 3.42
CA PHE A 39 12.64 -0.07 2.36
C PHE A 39 12.84 1.36 2.86
N THR A 40 14.03 1.91 2.64
CA THR A 40 14.30 3.33 2.88
C THR A 40 14.01 4.11 1.60
N ILE A 41 13.02 4.99 1.61
CA ILE A 41 12.63 5.76 0.40
C ILE A 41 13.64 6.88 0.12
N ARG A 42 14.04 7.02 -1.15
CA ARG A 42 14.93 8.10 -1.59
C ARG A 42 14.32 9.47 -1.31
N GLN A 43 15.16 10.36 -0.80
CA GLN A 43 14.77 11.74 -0.54
C GLN A 43 14.80 12.57 -1.83
N ASN A 44 14.03 13.67 -1.85
CA ASN A 44 13.93 14.61 -2.98
C ASN A 44 13.45 13.98 -4.30
N VAL A 45 12.74 12.85 -4.23
CA VAL A 45 12.02 12.29 -5.37
C VAL A 45 10.62 12.90 -5.41
N THR A 46 10.17 13.31 -6.59
CA THR A 46 8.84 13.85 -6.81
C THR A 46 8.13 13.09 -7.93
N PHE A 47 6.82 13.05 -7.86
CA PHE A 47 5.98 12.64 -8.98
C PHE A 47 6.00 13.72 -10.06
N SER A 48 5.49 13.40 -11.26
CA SER A 48 5.45 14.34 -12.40
C SER A 48 4.60 15.59 -12.15
N ASN A 49 3.71 15.58 -11.15
CA ASN A 49 2.91 16.72 -10.72
C ASN A 49 3.62 17.59 -9.64
N GLY A 50 4.83 17.21 -9.21
CA GLY A 50 5.63 17.91 -8.21
C GLY A 50 5.43 17.44 -6.77
N ASP A 51 4.46 16.55 -6.49
CA ASP A 51 4.26 16.03 -5.14
C ASP A 51 5.43 15.15 -4.71
N PRO A 52 5.86 15.21 -3.44
CA PRO A 52 6.95 14.37 -2.95
C PRO A 52 6.55 12.89 -2.88
N LEU A 53 7.49 12.00 -3.22
CA LEU A 53 7.35 10.58 -2.94
C LEU A 53 7.53 10.36 -1.44
N THR A 54 6.47 9.89 -0.78
CA THR A 54 6.46 9.56 0.65
C THR A 54 6.26 8.06 0.88
N PRO A 55 6.67 7.51 2.04
CA PRO A 55 6.32 6.15 2.42
C PRO A 55 4.81 5.88 2.40
N ALA A 56 3.98 6.90 2.70
CA ALA A 56 2.53 6.79 2.62
C ALA A 56 2.03 6.58 1.18
N ALA A 57 2.63 7.22 0.19
CA ALA A 57 2.27 7.02 -1.23
C ALA A 57 2.63 5.60 -1.72
N VAL A 58 3.75 5.05 -1.24
CA VAL A 58 4.14 3.65 -1.50
C VAL A 58 3.16 2.70 -0.84
N TRP A 59 2.86 2.90 0.45
CA TRP A 59 1.87 2.11 1.19
C TRP A 59 0.50 2.13 0.51
N PHE A 60 0.05 3.30 0.07
CA PHE A 60 -1.22 3.46 -0.64
C PHE A 60 -1.30 2.65 -1.94
N SER A 61 -0.16 2.37 -2.60
CA SER A 61 -0.16 1.55 -3.82
C SER A 61 -0.59 0.10 -3.54
N PHE A 62 -0.23 -0.46 -2.39
CA PHE A 62 -0.71 -1.78 -1.96
C PHE A 62 -2.19 -1.74 -1.58
N VAL A 63 -2.59 -0.70 -0.84
CA VAL A 63 -3.99 -0.49 -0.46
C VAL A 63 -4.89 -0.40 -1.69
N ARG A 64 -4.49 0.38 -2.70
CA ARG A 64 -5.22 0.52 -3.96
C ARG A 64 -5.37 -0.81 -4.68
N GLU A 65 -4.33 -1.65 -4.70
CA GLU A 65 -4.41 -2.97 -5.35
C GLU A 65 -5.42 -3.89 -4.66
N VAL A 66 -5.62 -3.75 -3.35
CA VAL A 66 -6.62 -4.53 -2.62
C VAL A 66 -8.06 -4.08 -2.93
N TYR A 67 -8.29 -2.79 -3.18
CA TYR A 67 -9.63 -2.26 -3.45
C TYR A 67 -10.02 -2.22 -4.93
N ASP A 68 -9.07 -1.86 -5.80
CA ASP A 68 -9.29 -1.64 -7.23
C ASP A 68 -8.61 -2.69 -8.12
N GLY A 69 -7.82 -3.59 -7.52
CA GLY A 69 -7.05 -4.58 -8.25
C GLY A 69 -7.88 -5.74 -8.80
N GLN A 70 -7.26 -6.51 -9.67
CA GLN A 70 -7.85 -7.76 -10.14
C GLN A 70 -7.67 -8.85 -9.08
N ALA A 71 -8.47 -9.93 -9.16
CA ALA A 71 -8.45 -11.03 -8.19
C ALA A 71 -7.03 -11.56 -7.88
N VAL A 72 -6.14 -11.63 -8.90
CA VAL A 72 -4.75 -12.05 -8.71
C VAL A 72 -3.91 -11.05 -7.91
N GLY A 73 -4.14 -9.74 -8.08
CA GLY A 73 -3.44 -8.70 -7.33
C GLY A 73 -3.90 -8.67 -5.88
N ILE A 74 -5.21 -8.73 -5.66
CA ILE A 74 -5.80 -8.80 -4.31
C ILE A 74 -5.19 -9.98 -3.54
N SER A 75 -5.20 -11.18 -4.11
CA SER A 75 -4.64 -12.39 -3.47
C SER A 75 -3.14 -12.29 -3.13
N ASN A 76 -2.37 -11.47 -3.86
CA ASN A 76 -0.94 -11.32 -3.61
C ASN A 76 -0.61 -10.31 -2.50
N TYR A 77 -1.52 -9.36 -2.23
CA TYR A 77 -1.21 -8.18 -1.40
C TYR A 77 -2.21 -7.92 -0.27
N GLU A 78 -3.32 -8.64 -0.18
CA GLU A 78 -4.36 -8.43 0.84
C GLU A 78 -3.81 -8.50 2.27
N GLU A 79 -2.95 -9.46 2.58
CA GLU A 79 -2.36 -9.63 3.92
C GLU A 79 -1.36 -8.52 4.30
N LEU A 80 -0.86 -7.75 3.33
CA LEU A 80 0.07 -6.63 3.60
C LEU A 80 -0.64 -5.41 4.21
N THR A 81 -1.95 -5.30 3.96
CA THR A 81 -2.70 -4.10 4.33
C THR A 81 -3.97 -4.40 5.12
N LEU A 82 -4.55 -5.59 4.99
CA LEU A 82 -5.75 -5.99 5.71
C LEU A 82 -5.46 -7.00 6.82
N ASN A 83 -6.27 -6.96 7.87
CA ASN A 83 -6.35 -8.02 8.85
C ASN A 83 -7.51 -8.97 8.50
N LEU A 84 -7.23 -10.07 7.81
CA LEU A 84 -8.27 -11.01 7.33
C LEU A 84 -9.09 -11.65 8.46
N SER A 85 -8.53 -11.74 9.67
CA SER A 85 -9.29 -12.21 10.85
C SER A 85 -10.35 -11.19 11.26
N GLU A 86 -10.06 -9.89 11.13
CA GLU A 86 -11.01 -8.82 11.39
C GLU A 86 -12.06 -8.72 10.26
N VAL A 87 -11.64 -8.84 9.01
CA VAL A 87 -12.54 -8.85 7.85
C VAL A 87 -13.57 -9.97 7.99
N SER A 88 -13.12 -11.20 8.28
CA SER A 88 -14.03 -12.35 8.45
C SER A 88 -14.94 -12.22 9.68
N ALA A 89 -14.48 -11.59 10.76
CA ALA A 89 -15.27 -11.42 11.98
C ALA A 89 -16.29 -10.27 11.89
N THR A 90 -16.02 -9.22 11.10
CA THR A 90 -16.81 -7.97 11.15
C THR A 90 -17.35 -7.49 9.81
N GLY A 91 -16.82 -8.00 8.70
CA GLY A 91 -17.09 -7.50 7.36
C GLY A 91 -16.40 -6.17 7.03
N TYR A 92 -15.62 -5.60 7.97
CA TYR A 92 -14.85 -4.39 7.69
C TYR A 92 -13.54 -4.73 6.99
N ASP A 93 -13.38 -4.22 5.78
CA ASP A 93 -12.23 -4.41 4.91
C ASP A 93 -11.26 -3.22 4.95
N PHE A 94 -11.17 -2.50 6.07
CA PHE A 94 -10.26 -1.36 6.20
C PHE A 94 -8.80 -1.81 6.35
N PRO A 95 -7.83 -0.99 5.89
CA PRO A 95 -6.44 -1.30 6.17
C PRO A 95 -6.20 -1.26 7.68
N TRP A 96 -5.36 -2.19 8.15
CA TRP A 96 -4.94 -2.29 9.55
C TRP A 96 -4.66 -0.93 10.19
N GLY A 97 -5.28 -0.69 11.35
CA GLY A 97 -5.16 0.56 12.11
C GLY A 97 -6.12 1.69 11.71
N ILE A 98 -6.68 1.71 10.49
CA ILE A 98 -7.61 2.77 10.06
C ILE A 98 -8.90 2.74 10.86
N ARG A 99 -9.46 1.56 11.12
CA ARG A 99 -10.70 1.45 11.90
C ARG A 99 -10.57 2.08 13.29
N ALA A 100 -9.48 1.77 14.00
CA ALA A 100 -9.20 2.35 15.30
C ALA A 100 -9.02 3.87 15.22
N ALA A 101 -8.34 4.38 14.18
CA ALA A 101 -8.18 5.81 13.96
C ALA A 101 -9.52 6.52 13.70
N ILE A 102 -10.40 5.91 12.89
CA ILE A 102 -11.76 6.43 12.64
C ILE A 102 -12.57 6.44 13.92
N GLN A 103 -12.57 5.35 14.69
CA GLN A 103 -13.27 5.28 15.97
C GLN A 103 -12.79 6.37 16.93
N ALA A 104 -11.48 6.49 17.12
CA ALA A 104 -10.89 7.53 17.96
C ALA A 104 -11.25 8.96 17.50
N ALA A 105 -11.38 9.19 16.19
CA ALA A 105 -11.76 10.49 15.64
C ALA A 105 -13.27 10.78 15.72
N THR A 106 -14.11 9.76 15.90
CA THR A 106 -15.58 9.87 15.80
C THR A 106 -16.32 9.54 17.10
N GLU A 107 -15.63 9.12 18.16
CA GLU A 107 -16.21 8.90 19.48
C GLU A 107 -16.97 10.16 19.96
N GLY A 108 -18.30 10.13 19.83
CA GLY A 108 -19.22 11.22 20.23
C GLY A 108 -19.86 12.01 19.08
N ALA A 109 -19.43 11.83 17.84
CA ALA A 109 -20.03 12.48 16.67
C ALA A 109 -21.05 11.55 16.00
N GLY A 110 -22.33 11.93 15.97
CA GLY A 110 -23.32 11.24 15.13
C GLY A 110 -22.91 11.33 13.65
N ILE A 111 -23.08 10.24 12.89
CA ILE A 111 -22.80 10.21 11.46
C ILE A 111 -24.07 10.47 10.65
N VAL A 112 -24.04 11.46 9.75
CA VAL A 112 -25.11 11.69 8.78
C VAL A 112 -24.66 11.11 7.45
N VAL A 113 -25.29 10.02 7.03
CA VAL A 113 -25.09 9.42 5.71
C VAL A 113 -26.22 9.88 4.81
N SER A 114 -25.91 10.63 3.75
CA SER A 114 -26.88 11.04 2.73
C SER A 114 -26.38 10.62 1.34
N GLY A 115 -27.30 10.16 0.51
CA GLY A 115 -27.04 9.77 -0.87
C GLY A 115 -28.34 9.82 -1.67
N PRO A 116 -28.29 9.93 -3.00
CA PRO A 116 -29.50 9.89 -3.81
C PRO A 116 -30.24 8.57 -3.57
N LEU A 117 -31.54 8.65 -3.25
CA LEU A 117 -32.44 7.50 -3.29
C LEU A 117 -32.39 6.94 -4.72
N LYS A 118 -31.74 5.79 -4.92
CA LYS A 118 -31.95 5.00 -6.13
C LYS A 118 -33.31 4.33 -5.98
N VAL A 119 -34.33 4.93 -6.59
CA VAL A 119 -35.66 4.35 -6.82
C VAL A 119 -35.55 3.29 -7.92
#